data_AF-A0A9E7DJV8-F1
#
_entry.id   AF-A0A9E7DJV8-F1
#
_cell.length_a   1.000
_cell.length_b   1.000
_cell.length_c   1.000
_cell.angle_alpha   90.00
_cell.angle_beta   90.00
_cell.angle_gamma   90.00
#
_symmetry.space_group_name_H-M   'P 1'
#
loop_
_entity.id
_entity.type
_entity.pdbx_description
1 polymer ?
#
loop_
_entity_poly.entity_id
_entity_poly.type
_entity_poly.pdbx_seq_one_letter_code
_entity_poly.pdbx_strand_id
1 'polypeptide(L)'
;MIDVEFFKELRRNAYVEAVTFKMSENNVIGYFAKDIDEAFLMSYGLVPYPIESTDTEILQYGEYNTCDMISTTTIYMTTKKCPLIYSSKIFLIEDICKKFTEVFSANCDRYIYEYSGDIAGTDIDGIIKSVYGFNFDEKKYKEYKKTFSKIDELLETIEKKIEPYEYNIVKYYIRYVAEPQKRVKILEKVLEDNINGINKTKYKCINVACPEIILDTLKSPICESYKKIDLAPKGCILKGGQNG
;
A
#
# COMPACT_ATOMS: atom_id res chain seq x y z
N MET A 1 13.34 -13.19 14.72
CA MET A 1 13.86 -12.45 13.55
C MET A 1 13.08 -12.92 12.35
N ILE A 2 12.53 -12.02 11.54
CA ILE A 2 11.73 -12.37 10.37
C ILE A 2 12.61 -12.67 9.15
N ASP A 3 12.08 -13.44 8.19
CA ASP A 3 12.69 -13.60 6.87
C ASP A 3 12.29 -12.42 5.97
N VAL A 4 13.17 -11.42 5.87
CA VAL A 4 12.91 -10.20 5.07
C VAL A 4 12.76 -10.51 3.58
N GLU A 5 13.52 -11.47 3.03
CA GLU A 5 13.44 -11.78 1.60
C GLU A 5 12.12 -12.48 1.28
N PHE A 6 11.62 -13.35 2.16
CA PHE A 6 10.27 -13.90 2.03
C PHE A 6 9.21 -12.79 1.89
N PHE A 7 9.29 -11.72 2.69
CA PHE A 7 8.37 -10.59 2.57
C PHE A 7 8.55 -9.81 1.25
N LYS A 8 9.79 -9.59 0.81
CA LYS A 8 10.07 -8.96 -0.51
C LYS A 8 9.51 -9.80 -1.66
N GLU A 9 9.56 -11.13 -1.56
CA GLU A 9 8.95 -12.06 -2.52
C GLU A 9 7.42 -11.95 -2.60
N LEU A 10 6.71 -11.55 -1.53
CA LEU A 10 5.25 -11.34 -1.61
C LEU A 10 4.89 -10.29 -2.67
N ARG A 11 5.65 -9.19 -2.77
CA ARG A 11 5.45 -8.17 -3.81
C ARG A 11 5.78 -8.71 -5.21
N ARG A 12 6.84 -9.51 -5.35
CA ARG A 12 7.20 -10.16 -6.63
C ARG A 12 6.12 -11.15 -7.08
N ASN A 13 5.55 -11.92 -6.15
CA ASN A 13 4.44 -12.82 -6.43
C ASN A 13 3.17 -12.06 -6.84
N ALA A 14 2.89 -10.92 -6.19
CA ALA A 14 1.77 -10.05 -6.54
C ALA A 14 1.85 -9.54 -7.99
N TYR A 15 3.06 -9.37 -8.55
CA TYR A 15 3.23 -9.02 -9.95
C TYR A 15 2.64 -10.06 -10.90
N VAL A 16 2.87 -11.34 -10.60
CA VAL A 16 2.34 -12.47 -11.39
C VAL A 16 0.84 -12.60 -11.18
N GLU A 17 0.39 -12.50 -9.93
CA GLU A 17 -1.03 -12.57 -9.58
C GLU A 17 -1.83 -11.44 -10.25
N ALA A 18 -1.34 -10.20 -10.20
CA ALA A 18 -2.01 -9.05 -10.80
C ALA A 18 -2.21 -9.23 -12.32
N VAL A 19 -1.20 -9.73 -13.04
CA VAL A 19 -1.34 -10.02 -14.47
C VAL A 19 -2.35 -11.15 -14.69
N THR A 20 -2.34 -12.17 -13.84
CA THR A 20 -3.30 -13.28 -13.92
C THR A 20 -4.75 -12.80 -13.71
N PHE A 21 -4.98 -11.96 -12.71
CA PHE A 21 -6.28 -11.33 -12.45
C PHE A 21 -6.70 -10.41 -13.59
N LYS A 22 -5.77 -9.62 -14.16
CA LYS A 22 -6.03 -8.81 -15.35
C LYS A 22 -6.56 -9.65 -16.52
N MET A 23 -5.93 -10.80 -16.77
CA MET A 23 -6.23 -11.65 -17.93
C MET A 23 -7.49 -12.50 -17.74
N SER A 24 -7.84 -12.85 -16.51
CA SER A 24 -8.99 -13.71 -16.19
C SER A 24 -10.27 -12.91 -15.97
N GLU A 25 -10.28 -12.00 -14.99
CA GLU A 25 -11.47 -11.24 -14.59
C GLU A 25 -11.36 -9.74 -14.85
N ASN A 26 -10.13 -9.24 -15.12
CA ASN A 26 -9.83 -7.83 -15.36
C ASN A 26 -10.35 -6.92 -14.22
N ASN A 27 -10.19 -7.39 -12.98
CA ASN A 27 -10.75 -6.84 -11.74
C ASN A 27 -9.70 -6.18 -10.82
N VAL A 28 -8.49 -5.96 -11.31
CA VAL A 28 -7.43 -5.29 -10.54
C VAL A 28 -7.70 -3.80 -10.44
N ILE A 29 -7.64 -3.26 -9.21
CA ILE A 29 -7.77 -1.84 -8.92
C ILE A 29 -6.53 -1.34 -8.17
N GLY A 30 -5.90 -0.29 -8.68
CA GLY A 30 -4.71 0.29 -8.06
C GLY A 30 -5.09 1.39 -7.09
N TYR A 31 -4.38 1.55 -5.98
CA TYR A 31 -4.62 2.66 -5.06
C TYR A 31 -3.36 3.30 -4.50
N PHE A 32 -3.44 4.60 -4.26
CA PHE A 32 -2.50 5.36 -3.44
C PHE A 32 -3.31 6.06 -2.34
N ALA A 33 -3.22 5.53 -1.14
CA ALA A 33 -4.01 5.96 0.00
C ALA A 33 -3.26 5.63 1.30
N LYS A 34 -3.49 6.42 2.35
CA LYS A 34 -2.97 6.12 3.68
C LYS A 34 -3.68 4.89 4.25
N ASP A 35 -5.01 4.95 4.24
CA ASP A 35 -5.89 3.91 4.73
C ASP A 35 -6.97 3.67 3.66
N ILE A 36 -7.21 2.41 3.30
CA ILE A 36 -8.26 2.05 2.33
C ILE A 36 -9.07 0.87 2.86
N ASP A 37 -10.41 0.95 2.79
CA ASP A 37 -11.27 -0.18 3.17
C ASP A 37 -11.20 -1.26 2.06
N GLU A 38 -10.15 -2.09 2.10
CA GLU A 38 -9.99 -3.21 1.17
C GLU A 38 -11.16 -4.20 1.26
N ALA A 39 -11.78 -4.36 2.42
CA ALA A 39 -12.95 -5.24 2.57
C ALA A 39 -14.12 -4.74 1.70
N PHE A 40 -14.32 -3.42 1.64
CA PHE A 40 -15.31 -2.80 0.79
C PHE A 40 -15.00 -3.06 -0.68
N LEU A 41 -13.77 -2.80 -1.14
CA LEU A 41 -13.38 -3.05 -2.54
C LEU A 41 -13.51 -4.53 -2.93
N MET A 42 -13.02 -5.44 -2.07
CA MET A 42 -13.07 -6.88 -2.31
C MET A 42 -14.50 -7.45 -2.29
N SER A 43 -15.46 -6.76 -1.65
CA SER A 43 -16.87 -7.16 -1.69
C SER A 43 -17.49 -7.04 -3.09
N TYR A 44 -16.96 -6.16 -3.94
CA TYR A 44 -17.31 -6.09 -5.36
C TYR A 44 -16.64 -7.18 -6.20
N GLY A 45 -15.72 -7.97 -5.63
CA GLY A 45 -14.87 -8.89 -6.38
C GLY A 45 -13.66 -8.19 -7.02
N LEU A 46 -13.29 -7.00 -6.56
CA LEU A 46 -12.07 -6.31 -6.99
C LEU A 46 -10.85 -6.85 -6.24
N VAL A 47 -9.68 -6.75 -6.88
CA VAL A 47 -8.38 -7.07 -6.28
C VAL A 47 -7.59 -5.77 -6.10
N PRO A 48 -7.58 -5.19 -4.89
CA PRO A 48 -6.87 -3.94 -4.62
C PRO A 48 -5.36 -4.18 -4.48
N TYR A 49 -4.55 -3.33 -5.12
CA TYR A 49 -3.10 -3.29 -4.91
C TYR A 49 -2.59 -1.87 -4.70
N PRO A 50 -1.63 -1.68 -3.76
CA PRO A 50 -0.89 -0.43 -3.67
C PRO A 50 -0.13 -0.18 -4.99
N ILE A 51 -0.09 1.08 -5.43
CA ILE A 51 0.65 1.47 -6.64
C ILE A 51 1.96 2.20 -6.35
N GLU A 52 2.22 2.55 -5.10
CA GLU A 52 3.49 3.17 -4.71
C GLU A 52 4.71 2.29 -5.05
N SER A 53 5.76 2.94 -5.51
CA SER A 53 7.05 2.31 -5.77
C SER A 53 7.95 2.37 -4.54
N THR A 54 8.76 1.32 -4.37
CA THR A 54 9.85 1.25 -3.37
C THR A 54 11.24 1.33 -3.98
N ASP A 55 11.33 1.30 -5.31
CA ASP A 55 12.58 1.00 -6.01
C ASP A 55 13.27 2.30 -6.41
N THR A 56 14.06 2.88 -5.50
CA THR A 56 14.77 4.15 -5.75
C THR A 56 15.81 4.04 -6.87
N GLU A 57 16.29 2.83 -7.18
CA GLU A 57 17.21 2.56 -8.27
C GLU A 57 16.62 2.93 -9.63
N ILE A 58 15.29 2.93 -9.78
CA ILE A 58 14.65 3.30 -11.05
C ILE A 58 14.81 4.79 -11.37
N LEU A 59 15.14 5.62 -10.38
CA LEU A 59 15.35 7.07 -10.56
C LEU A 59 16.43 7.38 -11.60
N GLN A 60 17.40 6.48 -11.83
CA GLN A 60 18.41 6.67 -12.88
C GLN A 60 17.85 6.62 -14.31
N TYR A 61 16.61 6.15 -14.49
CA TYR A 61 15.97 5.99 -15.80
C TYR A 61 14.95 7.10 -16.12
N GLY A 62 14.87 8.16 -15.32
CA GLY A 62 14.01 9.30 -15.61
C GLY A 62 14.38 10.55 -14.81
N GLU A 63 14.26 11.71 -15.45
CA GLU A 63 14.45 13.00 -14.80
C GLU A 63 13.09 13.58 -14.41
N TYR A 64 12.74 13.49 -13.13
CA TYR A 64 11.50 14.04 -12.59
C TYR A 64 11.82 15.02 -11.46
N ASN A 65 11.37 16.27 -11.59
CA ASN A 65 11.50 17.32 -10.57
C ASN A 65 10.43 17.18 -9.48
N THR A 66 10.32 15.99 -8.88
CA THR A 66 9.37 15.67 -7.81
C THR A 66 10.04 14.83 -6.72
N CYS A 67 9.32 14.54 -5.63
CA CYS A 67 9.86 13.66 -4.60
C CYS A 67 10.03 12.22 -5.13
N ASP A 68 10.93 11.45 -4.51
CA ASP A 68 11.29 10.11 -4.99
C ASP A 68 10.04 9.21 -5.14
N MET A 69 9.06 9.31 -4.24
CA MET A 69 7.81 8.53 -4.32
C MET A 69 7.03 8.82 -5.61
N ILE A 70 6.87 10.11 -5.94
CA ILE A 70 6.17 10.54 -7.15
C ILE A 70 6.99 10.17 -8.38
N SER A 71 8.30 10.45 -8.37
CA SER A 71 9.21 10.22 -9.48
C SER A 71 9.25 8.74 -9.87
N THR A 72 9.50 7.84 -8.92
CA THR A 72 9.58 6.39 -9.18
C THR A 72 8.24 5.80 -9.64
N THR A 73 7.14 6.16 -8.98
CA THR A 73 5.79 5.71 -9.37
C THR A 73 5.42 6.20 -10.78
N THR A 74 5.79 7.43 -11.12
CA THR A 74 5.55 8.01 -12.46
C THR A 74 6.40 7.32 -13.52
N ILE A 75 7.67 7.01 -13.25
CA ILE A 75 8.53 6.23 -14.17
C ILE A 75 7.87 4.88 -14.47
N TYR A 76 7.38 4.18 -13.45
CA TYR A 76 6.71 2.90 -13.66
C TYR A 76 5.41 3.01 -14.45
N MET A 77 4.65 4.09 -14.24
CA MET A 77 3.45 4.38 -15.03
C MET A 77 3.78 4.62 -16.50
N THR A 78 4.72 5.52 -16.80
CA THR A 78 5.04 5.94 -18.18
C THR A 78 5.77 4.85 -18.97
N THR A 79 6.63 4.08 -18.30
CA THR A 79 7.36 2.97 -18.93
C THR A 79 6.55 1.68 -19.04
N LYS A 80 5.38 1.61 -18.39
CA LYS A 80 4.51 0.43 -18.33
C LYS A 80 5.22 -0.83 -17.80
N LYS A 81 6.21 -0.65 -16.92
CA LYS A 81 7.06 -1.73 -16.39
C LYS A 81 6.57 -2.33 -15.06
N CYS A 82 5.75 -1.63 -14.29
CA CYS A 82 5.21 -2.17 -13.04
C CYS A 82 3.95 -3.01 -13.33
N PRO A 83 3.95 -4.32 -13.04
CA PRO A 83 2.80 -5.18 -13.34
C PRO A 83 1.54 -4.82 -12.54
N LEU A 84 1.68 -4.28 -11.33
CA LEU A 84 0.54 -3.82 -10.52
C LEU A 84 -0.14 -2.62 -11.17
N ILE A 85 0.65 -1.62 -11.56
CA ILE A 85 0.15 -0.45 -12.28
C ILE A 85 -0.42 -0.88 -13.62
N TYR A 86 0.29 -1.67 -14.42
CA TYR A 86 -0.18 -2.13 -15.74
C TYR A 86 -1.48 -2.94 -15.66
N SER A 87 -1.65 -3.75 -14.62
CA SER A 87 -2.83 -4.60 -14.44
C SER A 87 -4.06 -3.82 -13.98
N SER A 88 -3.86 -2.73 -13.25
CA SER A 88 -4.94 -1.87 -12.73
C SER A 88 -5.76 -1.24 -13.85
N LYS A 89 -7.09 -1.41 -13.79
CA LYS A 89 -8.02 -0.85 -14.77
C LYS A 89 -8.35 0.62 -14.48
N ILE A 90 -8.50 0.97 -13.20
CA ILE A 90 -8.62 2.34 -12.69
C ILE A 90 -7.72 2.52 -11.47
N PHE A 91 -7.55 3.77 -11.05
CA PHE A 91 -6.78 4.13 -9.86
C PHE A 91 -7.63 4.90 -8.85
N LEU A 92 -7.51 4.55 -7.58
CA LEU A 92 -8.10 5.27 -6.45
C LEU A 92 -7.01 6.08 -5.76
N ILE A 93 -7.14 7.41 -5.74
CA ILE A 93 -6.13 8.31 -5.19
C ILE A 93 -6.76 9.14 -4.07
N GLU A 94 -6.29 8.92 -2.83
CA GLU A 94 -6.71 9.72 -1.69
C GLU A 94 -6.02 11.11 -1.75
N ASP A 95 -6.74 12.20 -1.46
CA ASP A 95 -6.22 13.58 -1.41
C ASP A 95 -5.36 13.83 -0.16
N ILE A 96 -4.26 13.07 -0.05
CA ILE A 96 -3.23 13.21 0.99
C ILE A 96 -1.99 13.97 0.48
N CYS A 97 -1.78 14.00 -0.84
CA CYS A 97 -0.67 14.71 -1.49
C CYS A 97 -1.09 15.24 -2.87
N LYS A 98 -1.52 16.51 -2.93
CA LYS A 98 -1.94 17.15 -4.18
C LYS A 98 -0.94 17.03 -5.32
N LYS A 99 0.37 17.08 -5.02
CA LYS A 99 1.41 16.96 -6.06
C LYS A 99 1.51 15.55 -6.62
N PHE A 100 1.24 14.52 -5.82
CA PHE A 100 1.16 13.15 -6.32
C PHE A 100 0.00 13.05 -7.32
N THR A 101 -1.19 13.50 -6.93
CA THR A 101 -2.38 13.49 -7.78
C THR A 101 -2.16 14.25 -9.07
N GLU A 102 -1.64 15.49 -9.02
CA GLU A 102 -1.35 16.31 -10.19
C GLU A 102 -0.43 15.59 -11.20
N VAL A 103 0.69 15.05 -10.71
CA VAL A 103 1.71 14.43 -11.57
C VAL A 103 1.24 13.08 -12.09
N PHE A 104 0.61 12.27 -11.22
CA PHE A 104 0.09 10.97 -11.60
C PHE A 104 -1.02 11.11 -12.66
N SER A 105 -1.98 12.03 -12.44
CA SER A 105 -3.05 12.32 -13.40
C SER A 105 -2.54 12.85 -14.73
N ALA A 106 -1.50 13.70 -14.74
CA ALA A 106 -0.89 14.19 -15.98
C ALA A 106 -0.19 13.10 -16.81
N ASN A 107 0.18 11.98 -16.19
CA ASN A 107 0.94 10.89 -16.84
C ASN A 107 0.14 9.57 -16.96
N CYS A 108 -1.12 9.55 -16.52
CA CYS A 108 -1.96 8.36 -16.52
C CYS A 108 -2.88 8.33 -17.76
N ASP A 109 -2.91 7.20 -18.45
CA ASP A 109 -3.79 6.96 -19.61
C ASP A 109 -5.13 6.31 -19.22
N ARG A 110 -5.43 6.23 -17.92
CA ARG A 110 -6.57 5.51 -17.35
C ARG A 110 -7.34 6.37 -16.35
N TYR A 111 -8.57 5.96 -16.07
CA TYR A 111 -9.44 6.67 -15.16
C TYR A 111 -8.86 6.70 -13.74
N ILE A 112 -8.90 7.89 -13.15
CA ILE A 112 -8.48 8.15 -11.78
C ILE A 112 -9.70 8.66 -11.02
N TYR A 113 -9.97 8.03 -9.88
CA TYR A 113 -10.96 8.47 -8.93
C TYR A 113 -10.24 9.11 -7.74
N GLU A 114 -10.36 10.42 -7.63
CA GLU A 114 -9.83 11.19 -6.50
C GLU A 114 -10.87 11.25 -5.39
N TYR A 115 -10.47 10.98 -4.16
CA TYR A 115 -11.37 11.00 -3.01
C TYR A 115 -10.69 11.50 -1.73
N SER A 116 -11.47 11.73 -0.69
CA SER A 116 -10.96 12.07 0.64
C SER A 116 -11.76 11.35 1.71
N GLY A 117 -11.07 10.84 2.74
CA GLY A 117 -11.72 10.09 3.82
C GLY A 117 -12.01 8.64 3.45
N ASP A 118 -13.10 8.08 3.96
CA ASP A 118 -13.45 6.67 3.76
C ASP A 118 -14.05 6.45 2.36
N ILE A 119 -13.41 5.56 1.58
CA ILE A 119 -13.84 5.19 0.22
C ILE A 119 -15.25 4.59 0.21
N ALA A 120 -15.68 3.91 1.27
CA ALA A 120 -17.03 3.35 1.37
C ALA A 120 -18.13 4.43 1.52
N GLY A 121 -17.74 5.65 1.90
CA GLY A 121 -18.63 6.80 2.05
C GLY A 121 -18.74 7.69 0.80
N THR A 122 -18.11 7.30 -0.32
CA THR A 122 -18.07 8.09 -1.55
C THR A 122 -19.03 7.56 -2.62
N ASP A 123 -19.08 8.20 -3.80
CA ASP A 123 -19.90 7.78 -4.94
C ASP A 123 -19.24 6.73 -5.85
N ILE A 124 -18.20 6.04 -5.37
CA ILE A 124 -17.40 5.07 -6.11
C ILE A 124 -18.23 3.88 -6.65
N ASP A 125 -19.35 3.54 -6.01
CA ASP A 125 -20.26 2.47 -6.42
C ASP A 125 -20.68 2.57 -7.90
N GLY A 126 -21.07 3.76 -8.34
CA GLY A 126 -21.51 4.00 -9.71
C GLY A 126 -20.38 3.82 -10.73
N ILE A 127 -19.16 4.17 -10.31
CA ILE A 127 -17.94 4.00 -11.12
C ILE A 127 -17.56 2.53 -11.19
N ILE A 128 -17.57 1.79 -10.07
CA ILE A 128 -17.27 0.36 -10.07
C ILE A 128 -18.27 -0.38 -10.97
N LYS A 129 -19.56 -0.06 -10.85
CA LYS A 129 -20.60 -0.67 -11.68
C LYS A 129 -20.43 -0.34 -13.16
N SER A 130 -20.10 0.90 -13.51
CA SER A 130 -19.94 1.30 -14.92
C SER A 130 -18.66 0.73 -15.54
N VAL A 131 -17.56 0.66 -14.79
CA VAL A 131 -16.26 0.20 -15.30
C VAL A 131 -16.12 -1.32 -15.28
N TYR A 132 -16.56 -1.98 -14.20
CA TYR A 132 -16.36 -3.42 -14.01
C TYR A 132 -17.65 -4.24 -14.23
N GLY A 133 -18.83 -3.62 -14.17
CA GLY A 133 -20.09 -4.36 -14.19
C GLY A 133 -20.39 -5.10 -12.89
N PHE A 134 -19.61 -4.85 -11.83
CA PHE A 134 -19.74 -5.52 -10.55
C PHE A 134 -20.71 -4.78 -9.62
N ASN A 135 -21.34 -5.54 -8.73
CA ASN A 135 -22.26 -5.02 -7.72
C ASN A 135 -21.73 -5.37 -6.34
N PHE A 136 -22.06 -4.52 -5.37
CA PHE A 136 -21.72 -4.72 -3.97
C PHE A 136 -22.34 -6.01 -3.43
N ASP A 137 -21.56 -6.77 -2.65
CA ASP A 137 -22.02 -7.95 -1.95
C ASP A 137 -21.89 -7.72 -0.43
N GLU A 138 -23.01 -7.38 0.21
CA GLU A 138 -23.07 -7.07 1.64
C GLU A 138 -22.63 -8.27 2.51
N LYS A 139 -22.90 -9.49 2.06
CA LYS A 139 -22.51 -10.70 2.80
C LYS A 139 -20.98 -10.84 2.78
N LYS A 140 -20.36 -10.73 1.60
CA LYS A 140 -18.89 -10.72 1.47
C LYS A 140 -18.27 -9.58 2.23
N TYR A 141 -18.86 -8.38 2.21
CA TYR A 141 -18.35 -7.25 2.97
C TYR A 141 -18.25 -7.56 4.47
N LYS A 142 -19.31 -8.10 5.07
CA LYS A 142 -19.31 -8.51 6.49
C LYS A 142 -18.27 -9.59 6.80
N GLU A 143 -18.04 -10.53 5.88
CA GLU A 143 -17.03 -11.58 6.02
C GLU A 143 -15.61 -11.01 5.92
N TYR A 144 -15.34 -10.14 4.94
CA TYR A 144 -14.05 -9.48 4.79
C TYR A 144 -13.76 -8.55 5.97
N LYS A 145 -14.73 -7.77 6.47
CA LYS A 145 -14.51 -6.91 7.65
C LYS A 145 -14.02 -7.70 8.85
N LYS A 146 -14.59 -8.88 9.13
CA LYS A 146 -14.10 -9.75 10.20
C LYS A 146 -12.65 -10.20 9.96
N THR A 147 -12.32 -10.51 8.71
CA THR A 147 -10.97 -10.96 8.35
C THR A 147 -9.94 -9.83 8.47
N PHE A 148 -10.28 -8.62 8.02
CA PHE A 148 -9.42 -7.45 8.17
C PHE A 148 -9.28 -7.01 9.62
N SER A 149 -10.34 -7.06 10.44
CA SER A 149 -10.20 -6.84 11.89
C SER A 149 -9.24 -7.85 12.54
N LYS A 150 -9.27 -9.11 12.14
CA LYS A 150 -8.31 -10.13 12.60
C LYS A 150 -6.87 -9.80 12.15
N ILE A 151 -6.69 -9.30 10.93
CA ILE A 151 -5.38 -8.84 10.42
C ILE A 151 -4.87 -7.67 11.26
N ASP A 152 -5.71 -6.69 11.56
CA ASP A 152 -5.36 -5.53 12.38
C ASP A 152 -4.93 -5.96 13.79
N GLU A 153 -5.71 -6.83 14.45
CA GLU A 153 -5.37 -7.39 15.76
C GLU A 153 -4.03 -8.14 15.76
N LEU A 154 -3.76 -8.91 14.69
CA LEU A 154 -2.49 -9.63 14.52
C LEU A 154 -1.33 -8.65 14.34
N LEU A 155 -1.49 -7.63 13.49
CA LEU A 155 -0.46 -6.60 13.28
C LEU A 155 -0.16 -5.84 14.58
N GLU A 156 -1.17 -5.40 15.32
CA GLU A 156 -0.98 -4.74 16.62
C GLU A 156 -0.25 -5.62 17.64
N THR A 157 -0.50 -6.93 17.59
CA THR A 157 0.17 -7.90 18.45
C THR A 157 1.62 -8.11 18.03
N ILE A 158 1.86 -8.35 16.74
CA ILE A 158 3.20 -8.53 16.16
C ILE A 158 4.05 -7.31 16.41
N GLU A 159 3.48 -6.10 16.29
CA GLU A 159 4.20 -4.86 16.54
C GLU A 159 4.91 -4.90 17.89
N LYS A 160 4.25 -5.43 18.93
CA LYS A 160 4.77 -5.50 20.31
C LYS A 160 5.83 -6.60 20.51
N LYS A 161 6.05 -7.46 19.51
CA LYS A 161 6.83 -8.68 19.61
C LYS A 161 8.14 -8.66 18.83
N ILE A 162 8.25 -7.85 17.79
CA ILE A 162 9.43 -7.80 16.92
C ILE A 162 10.05 -6.40 16.84
N GLU A 163 11.28 -6.31 16.32
CA GLU A 163 11.97 -5.02 16.19
C GLU A 163 11.23 -4.11 15.19
N PRO A 164 11.24 -2.77 15.39
CA PRO A 164 10.44 -1.86 14.57
C PRO A 164 10.71 -1.97 13.07
N TYR A 165 11.97 -2.13 12.67
CA TYR A 165 12.34 -2.39 11.27
C TYR A 165 11.61 -3.62 10.71
N GLU A 166 11.63 -4.73 11.44
CA GLU A 166 10.96 -5.97 11.03
C GLU A 166 9.46 -5.78 10.93
N TYR A 167 8.84 -5.10 11.90
CA TYR A 167 7.42 -4.78 11.84
C TYR A 167 7.06 -3.93 10.61
N ASN A 168 7.89 -2.92 10.30
CA ASN A 168 7.66 -2.07 9.14
C ASN A 168 7.69 -2.90 7.84
N ILE A 169 8.60 -3.87 7.72
CA ILE A 169 8.65 -4.83 6.60
C ILE A 169 7.38 -5.68 6.54
N VAL A 170 6.97 -6.31 7.66
CA VAL A 170 5.75 -7.14 7.71
C VAL A 170 4.50 -6.34 7.30
N LYS A 171 4.28 -5.18 7.96
CA LYS A 171 3.12 -4.31 7.72
C LYS A 171 3.05 -3.85 6.28
N TYR A 172 4.19 -3.55 5.66
CA TYR A 172 4.24 -3.11 4.28
C TYR A 172 3.91 -4.25 3.30
N TYR A 173 4.69 -5.34 3.35
CA TYR A 173 4.64 -6.37 2.32
C TYR A 173 3.39 -7.24 2.39
N ILE A 174 2.73 -7.34 3.55
CA ILE A 174 1.50 -8.13 3.69
C ILE A 174 0.35 -7.60 2.82
N ARG A 175 0.36 -6.30 2.47
CA ARG A 175 -0.63 -5.65 1.59
C ARG A 175 -0.62 -6.22 0.17
N TYR A 176 0.47 -6.87 -0.24
CA TYR A 176 0.61 -7.46 -1.58
C TYR A 176 0.05 -8.88 -1.70
N VAL A 177 -0.45 -9.48 -0.62
CA VAL A 177 -1.10 -10.79 -0.70
C VAL A 177 -2.58 -10.58 -1.00
N ALA A 178 -3.05 -10.90 -2.22
CA ALA A 178 -4.43 -10.61 -2.62
C ALA A 178 -5.50 -11.28 -1.72
N GLU A 179 -5.23 -12.49 -1.22
CA GLU A 179 -6.18 -13.27 -0.44
C GLU A 179 -6.08 -12.94 1.06
N PRO A 180 -7.10 -12.35 1.71
CA PRO A 180 -7.03 -11.94 3.11
C PRO A 180 -6.77 -13.10 4.08
N GLN A 181 -7.28 -14.29 3.78
CA GLN A 181 -7.04 -15.49 4.61
C GLN A 181 -5.58 -15.96 4.56
N LYS A 182 -4.87 -15.76 3.44
CA LYS A 182 -3.43 -16.00 3.37
C LYS A 182 -2.65 -14.98 4.21
N ARG A 183 -3.09 -13.70 4.24
CA ARG A 183 -2.51 -12.68 5.13
C ARG A 183 -2.58 -13.13 6.59
N VAL A 184 -3.75 -13.58 7.04
CA VAL A 184 -3.95 -14.10 8.41
C VAL A 184 -2.95 -15.21 8.71
N LYS A 185 -2.84 -16.24 7.86
CA LYS A 185 -1.91 -17.37 8.08
C LYS A 185 -0.45 -16.93 8.16
N ILE A 186 -0.01 -16.01 7.29
CA ILE A 186 1.35 -15.47 7.31
C ILE A 186 1.61 -14.73 8.62
N LEU A 187 0.68 -13.89 9.06
CA LEU A 187 0.81 -13.12 10.29
C LEU A 187 0.78 -14.01 11.54
N GLU A 188 -0.07 -15.04 11.57
CA GLU A 188 -0.07 -16.05 12.63
C GLU A 188 1.29 -16.75 12.72
N LYS A 189 1.88 -17.13 11.58
CA LYS A 189 3.23 -17.72 11.55
C LYS A 189 4.31 -16.77 12.08
N VAL A 190 4.27 -15.49 11.71
CA VAL A 190 5.18 -14.47 12.26
C VAL A 190 5.07 -14.39 13.78
N LEU A 191 3.86 -14.43 14.31
CA LEU A 191 3.63 -14.38 15.75
C LEU A 191 4.15 -15.64 16.46
N GLU A 192 3.89 -16.82 15.90
CA GLU A 192 4.40 -18.10 16.40
C GLU A 192 5.93 -18.16 16.44
N ASP A 193 6.60 -17.59 15.43
CA ASP A 193 8.06 -17.55 15.37
C ASP A 193 8.69 -16.49 16.31
N ASN A 194 7.88 -15.58 16.86
CA ASN A 194 8.34 -14.46 17.68
C ASN A 194 7.54 -14.35 19.00
N ILE A 195 7.41 -15.47 19.71
CA ILE A 195 6.66 -15.57 20.99
C ILE A 195 7.23 -14.62 22.06
N ASN A 196 8.56 -14.50 22.10
CA ASN A 196 9.27 -13.65 23.06
C ASN A 196 9.19 -12.19 22.63
N GLY A 197 8.57 -11.36 23.47
CA GLY A 197 8.45 -9.93 23.18
C GLY A 197 9.78 -9.19 23.31
N ILE A 198 9.88 -8.07 22.61
CA ILE A 198 11.01 -7.15 22.75
C ILE A 198 10.69 -6.03 23.76
N ASN A 199 11.70 -5.48 24.42
CA ASN A 199 11.52 -4.28 25.23
C ASN A 199 11.49 -3.02 24.35
N LYS A 200 10.30 -2.44 24.20
CA LYS A 200 10.05 -1.25 23.36
C LYS A 200 10.35 0.09 24.01
N THR A 201 10.65 0.16 25.31
CA THR A 201 10.82 1.45 26.01
C THR A 201 11.97 2.30 25.47
N LYS A 202 12.84 1.74 24.62
CA LYS A 202 13.91 2.43 23.89
C LYS A 202 13.43 3.23 22.65
N TYR A 203 12.21 3.02 22.15
CA TYR A 203 11.80 3.55 20.85
C TYR A 203 10.73 4.63 20.94
N LYS A 204 10.98 5.77 20.29
CA LYS A 204 10.00 6.83 20.07
C LYS A 204 9.45 6.70 18.64
N CYS A 205 8.13 6.80 18.48
CA CYS A 205 7.51 6.86 17.14
C CYS A 205 7.99 8.10 16.40
N ILE A 206 8.29 7.95 15.11
CA ILE A 206 8.60 9.06 14.21
C ILE A 206 7.49 9.24 13.19
N ASN A 207 7.14 10.49 12.90
CA ASN A 207 6.15 10.82 11.88
C ASN A 207 6.79 10.77 10.50
N VAL A 208 6.31 9.86 9.65
CA VAL A 208 6.89 9.63 8.32
C VAL A 208 5.82 9.79 7.25
N ALA A 209 6.11 10.54 6.19
CA ALA A 209 5.26 10.56 4.98
C ALA A 209 5.78 9.56 3.96
N CYS A 210 4.90 8.81 3.29
CA CYS A 210 5.27 7.80 2.29
C CYS A 210 6.43 6.88 2.76
N PRO A 211 6.30 6.19 3.90
CA PRO A 211 7.38 5.39 4.48
C PRO A 211 7.89 4.28 3.55
N GLU A 212 7.09 3.85 2.57
CA GLU A 212 7.35 2.72 1.68
C GLU A 212 8.67 2.84 0.91
N ILE A 213 8.97 4.02 0.36
CA ILE A 213 10.15 4.22 -0.48
C ILE A 213 11.45 4.39 0.32
N ILE A 214 11.34 4.64 1.62
CA ILE A 214 12.50 4.73 2.53
C ILE A 214 12.48 3.61 3.58
N LEU A 215 11.68 2.56 3.37
CA LEU A 215 11.40 1.51 4.36
C LEU A 215 12.67 0.88 4.92
N ASP A 216 13.67 0.64 4.06
CA ASP A 216 14.95 0.02 4.43
C ASP A 216 15.83 0.92 5.35
N THR A 217 15.51 2.21 5.50
CA THR A 217 16.22 3.13 6.41
C THR A 217 15.52 3.30 7.76
N LEU A 218 14.28 2.83 7.90
CA LEU A 218 13.42 3.08 9.07
C LEU A 218 13.65 2.05 10.18
N LYS A 219 14.42 2.47 11.20
CA LYS A 219 14.75 1.64 12.39
C LYS A 219 13.85 1.86 13.60
N SER A 220 12.93 2.82 13.51
CA SER A 220 12.01 3.21 14.59
C SER A 220 10.57 2.84 14.24
N PRO A 221 9.66 2.76 15.23
CA PRO A 221 8.23 2.67 14.98
C PRO A 221 7.77 3.87 14.14
N ILE A 222 6.93 3.61 13.16
CA ILE A 222 6.47 4.62 12.21
C ILE A 222 5.03 5.01 12.51
N CYS A 223 4.81 6.32 12.57
CA CYS A 223 3.49 6.92 12.59
C CYS A 223 3.30 7.57 11.21
N GLU A 224 2.60 6.90 10.30
CA GLU A 224 2.39 7.46 8.97
C GLU A 224 1.57 8.75 9.06
N SER A 225 2.18 9.84 8.60
CA SER A 225 1.61 11.17 8.76
C SER A 225 1.96 12.09 7.59
N TYR A 226 0.96 12.82 7.15
CA TYR A 226 1.07 13.89 6.15
C TYR A 226 1.02 15.28 6.81
N LYS A 227 1.15 15.34 8.15
CA LYS A 227 1.21 16.55 8.97
C LYS A 227 2.30 16.38 10.04
N LYS A 228 3.07 17.44 10.34
CA LYS A 228 4.16 17.39 11.36
C LYS A 228 5.15 16.25 11.09
N ILE A 229 5.78 16.29 9.92
CA ILE A 229 6.64 15.23 9.39
C ILE A 229 8.06 15.34 9.96
N ASP A 230 8.54 14.27 10.58
CA ASP A 230 9.93 14.14 11.05
C ASP A 230 10.85 13.68 9.91
N LEU A 231 10.40 12.68 9.15
CA LEU A 231 11.15 12.05 8.06
C LEU A 231 10.25 11.85 6.82
N ALA A 232 10.82 11.92 5.63
CA ALA A 232 10.09 11.76 4.38
C ALA A 232 11.07 11.57 3.22
N PRO A 233 10.60 11.03 2.08
CA PRO A 233 11.39 10.85 0.88
C PRO A 233 12.06 12.15 0.43
N LYS A 234 13.19 12.03 -0.25
CA LYS A 234 13.89 13.17 -0.83
C LYS A 234 12.95 13.93 -1.77
N GLY A 235 13.00 15.26 -1.70
CA GLY A 235 12.17 16.16 -2.52
C GLY A 235 10.70 16.26 -2.08
N CYS A 236 10.30 15.68 -0.94
CA CYS A 236 8.92 15.77 -0.45
C CYS A 236 8.49 17.22 -0.14
N ILE A 237 7.42 17.68 -0.79
CA ILE A 237 6.90 19.05 -0.64
C ILE A 237 6.14 19.28 0.68
N LEU A 238 5.69 18.21 1.34
CA LEU A 238 4.91 18.29 2.57
C LEU A 238 5.79 18.61 3.80
N LYS A 239 7.11 18.72 3.60
CA LYS A 239 8.11 18.66 4.66
C LYS A 239 8.75 20.00 4.99
N GLY A 240 8.98 20.21 6.30
CA GLY A 240 9.93 21.18 6.85
C GLY A 240 11.10 20.58 7.67
N GLY A 241 11.28 19.25 7.72
CA GLY A 241 12.35 18.50 8.43
C GLY A 241 13.39 17.78 7.55
N GLN A 242 14.23 16.89 8.12
CA GLN A 242 15.41 16.24 7.48
C GLN A 242 15.06 15.13 6.47
N ASN A 243 15.61 15.14 5.25
CA ASN A 243 15.44 14.09 4.22
C ASN A 243 15.97 12.72 4.65
N GLY A 244 15.17 11.68 4.39
CA GLY A 244 15.54 10.28 4.58
C GLY A 244 16.21 9.69 3.36
#